data_AF-A0A3Q3FMU2-F1
#
_entry.id   AF-A0A3Q3FMU2-F1
#
_cell.length_a   1.000
_cell.length_b   1.000
_cell.length_c   1.000
_cell.angle_alpha   90.00
_cell.angle_beta   90.00
_cell.angle_gamma   90.00
#
_symmetry.space_group_name_H-M   'P 1'
#
loop_
_entity.id
_entity.type
_entity.pdbx_description
1 polymer ?
#
loop_
_entity_poly.entity_id
_entity_poly.type
_entity_poly.pdbx_seq_one_letter_code
_entity_poly.pdbx_strand_id
1 'polypeptide(L)'
;PRSFQHSLWSLITDHVPGSELPKVCTALGHSLVDMYKDVHIEAEMWYKMWQESHQGNIGSRAETPLQHPRGSFLPDPPAVKELLRAEVKMLLQTLSERAGKEGIDDEELLFRYKPETVDYALGHLNSCQTLCIDSADSDCGSR
;
A
#
# COMPACT_ATOMS: atom_id res chain seq x y z
N PRO A 1 17.41 -4.20 -17.06
CA PRO A 1 16.02 -3.72 -16.95
C PRO A 1 15.31 -3.87 -18.30
N ARG A 2 14.34 -4.80 -18.40
CA ARG A 2 13.61 -5.04 -19.66
C ARG A 2 12.67 -3.88 -19.90
N SER A 3 12.96 -3.09 -20.92
CA SER A 3 12.11 -2.01 -21.42
C SER A 3 10.78 -2.60 -21.88
N PHE A 4 9.72 -2.38 -21.11
CA PHE A 4 8.32 -2.66 -21.49
C PHE A 4 7.84 -1.74 -22.64
N GLN A 5 8.73 -1.30 -23.51
CA GLN A 5 8.53 -0.11 -24.35
C GLN A 5 8.07 -0.40 -25.77
N HIS A 6 8.16 -1.65 -26.24
CA HIS A 6 7.69 -1.98 -27.58
C HIS A 6 6.61 -3.06 -27.53
N SER A 7 5.41 -2.68 -27.97
CA SER A 7 4.34 -3.63 -28.27
C SER A 7 4.73 -4.50 -29.47
N LEU A 8 4.20 -5.72 -29.51
CA LEU A 8 4.32 -6.59 -30.68
C LEU A 8 3.73 -5.90 -31.92
N TRP A 9 2.64 -5.14 -31.76
CA TRP A 9 2.06 -4.37 -32.84
C TRP A 9 3.02 -3.29 -33.38
N SER A 10 3.74 -2.58 -32.50
CA SER A 10 4.79 -1.62 -32.89
C SER A 10 5.88 -2.32 -33.70
N LEU A 11 6.32 -3.49 -33.25
CA LEU A 11 7.35 -4.27 -33.96
C LEU A 11 6.87 -4.69 -35.35
N ILE A 12 5.61 -5.10 -35.47
CA ILE A 12 5.00 -5.45 -36.77
C ILE A 12 4.96 -4.20 -37.68
N THR A 13 4.54 -3.05 -37.17
CA THR A 13 4.50 -1.81 -37.97
C THR A 13 5.87 -1.31 -38.40
N ASP A 14 6.92 -1.61 -37.63
CA ASP A 14 8.29 -1.22 -37.94
C ASP A 14 8.91 -2.11 -39.03
N HIS A 15 8.47 -3.37 -39.14
CA HIS A 15 9.06 -4.35 -40.07
C HIS A 15 8.19 -4.70 -41.29
N VAL A 16 6.88 -4.41 -41.25
CA VAL A 16 5.95 -4.71 -42.34
C VAL A 16 5.70 -3.44 -43.17
N PRO A 17 5.85 -3.49 -44.51
CA PRO A 17 5.50 -2.37 -45.36
C PRO A 17 4.06 -1.90 -45.14
N GLY A 18 3.82 -0.60 -45.19
CA GLY A 18 2.48 -0.03 -44.97
C GLY A 18 1.40 -0.57 -45.92
N SER A 19 1.77 -1.02 -47.12
CA SER A 19 0.89 -1.68 -48.09
C SER A 19 0.44 -3.09 -47.68
N GLU A 20 1.17 -3.74 -46.77
CA GLU A 20 0.91 -5.11 -46.30
C GLU A 20 0.27 -5.15 -44.91
N LEU A 21 0.40 -4.07 -44.12
CA LEU A 21 -0.25 -3.94 -42.82
C LEU A 21 -1.76 -4.22 -42.82
N PRO A 22 -2.55 -3.75 -43.81
CA PRO A 22 -3.97 -4.10 -43.88
C PRO A 22 -4.19 -5.61 -44.02
N LYS A 23 -3.34 -6.30 -44.79
CA LYS A 23 -3.43 -7.76 -44.98
C LYS A 23 -3.11 -8.50 -43.69
N VAL A 24 -2.11 -8.02 -42.95
CA VAL A 24 -1.74 -8.54 -41.63
C VAL A 24 -2.87 -8.33 -40.62
N CYS A 25 -3.45 -7.12 -40.57
CA CYS A 25 -4.65 -6.82 -39.77
C CYS A 25 -5.82 -7.76 -40.11
N THR A 26 -6.09 -7.98 -41.40
CA THR A 26 -7.18 -8.86 -41.83
C THR A 26 -6.91 -10.31 -41.48
N ALA A 27 -5.66 -10.79 -41.61
CA ALA A 27 -5.28 -12.15 -41.26
C ALA A 27 -5.34 -12.43 -39.75
N LEU A 28 -4.94 -11.45 -38.93
CA LEU A 28 -5.02 -11.52 -37.46
C LEU A 28 -6.44 -11.27 -36.94
N GLY A 29 -7.24 -10.53 -37.69
CA GLY A 29 -8.56 -10.04 -37.30
C GLY A 29 -8.49 -8.64 -36.68
N HIS A 30 -9.25 -7.70 -37.25
CA HIS A 30 -9.27 -6.30 -36.83
C HIS A 30 -9.59 -6.12 -35.34
N SER A 31 -10.64 -6.81 -34.85
CA SER A 31 -11.05 -6.73 -33.45
C SER A 31 -9.96 -7.21 -32.48
N LEU A 32 -9.18 -8.23 -32.86
CA LEU A 32 -8.09 -8.73 -32.03
C LEU A 32 -6.94 -7.71 -31.96
N VAL A 33 -6.61 -7.12 -33.11
CA VAL A 33 -5.56 -6.09 -33.19
C VAL A 33 -5.93 -4.85 -32.40
N ASP A 34 -7.18 -4.41 -32.44
CA ASP A 34 -7.65 -3.25 -31.69
C ASP A 34 -7.67 -3.52 -30.19
N MET A 35 -8.24 -4.65 -29.76
CA MET A 35 -8.19 -5.08 -28.36
C MET A 35 -6.76 -5.19 -27.83
N TYR A 36 -5.84 -5.73 -28.64
CA TYR A 36 -4.44 -5.83 -28.26
C TYR A 36 -3.81 -4.44 -28.00
N LYS A 37 -4.09 -3.46 -28.86
CA LYS A 37 -3.59 -2.09 -28.69
C LYS A 37 -4.14 -1.48 -27.41
N ASP A 38 -5.44 -1.62 -27.15
CA ASP A 38 -6.09 -1.08 -25.96
C ASP A 38 -5.47 -1.67 -24.67
N VAL A 39 -5.32 -2.99 -24.62
CA VAL A 39 -4.70 -3.69 -23.48
C VAL A 39 -3.23 -3.26 -23.30
N HIS A 40 -2.50 -3.06 -24.39
CA HIS A 40 -1.11 -2.61 -24.30
C HIS A 40 -1.00 -1.18 -23.74
N ILE A 41 -1.89 -0.27 -24.17
CA ILE A 41 -1.96 1.10 -23.65
C ILE A 41 -2.28 1.08 -22.14
N GLU A 42 -3.22 0.25 -21.72
CA GLU A 42 -3.56 0.10 -20.30
C GLU A 42 -2.38 -0.44 -19.48
N ALA A 43 -1.69 -1.47 -19.99
CA ALA A 43 -0.51 -2.03 -19.35
C ALA A 43 0.62 -1.00 -19.23
N GLU A 44 0.84 -0.17 -20.26
CA GLU A 44 1.81 0.92 -20.23
C GLU A 44 1.45 1.97 -19.18
N MET A 45 0.17 2.36 -19.11
CA MET A 45 -0.34 3.28 -18.10
C MET A 45 -0.11 2.74 -16.68
N TRP A 46 -0.41 1.45 -16.43
CA TRP A 46 -0.19 0.82 -15.14
C TRP A 46 1.29 0.76 -14.78
N TYR A 47 2.15 0.42 -15.74
CA TYR A 47 3.59 0.41 -15.54
C TYR A 47 4.11 1.81 -15.17
N LYS A 48 3.60 2.85 -15.84
CA LYS A 48 3.95 4.24 -15.54
C LYS A 48 3.50 4.66 -14.13
N MET A 49 2.26 4.38 -13.74
CA MET A 49 1.76 4.65 -12.38
C MET A 49 2.60 3.91 -11.33
N TRP A 50 2.92 2.65 -11.58
CA TRP A 50 3.79 1.86 -10.72
C TRP A 50 5.19 2.49 -10.62
N GLN A 51 5.81 2.87 -11.74
CA GLN A 51 7.13 3.48 -11.76
C GLN A 51 7.17 4.84 -11.03
N GLU A 52 6.17 5.70 -11.23
CA GLU A 52 6.03 6.99 -10.54
C GLU A 52 5.91 6.80 -9.02
N SER A 53 5.13 5.81 -8.59
CA SER A 53 4.99 5.46 -7.18
C SER A 53 6.34 5.02 -6.57
N HIS A 54 7.19 4.30 -7.32
CA HIS A 54 8.49 3.85 -6.82
C HIS A 54 9.57 4.95 -6.87
N GLN A 55 9.46 5.93 -7.76
CA GLN A 55 10.43 7.04 -7.89
C GLN A 55 10.17 8.18 -6.90
N GLY A 56 8.93 8.36 -6.43
CA GLY A 56 8.58 9.35 -5.40
C GLY A 56 9.30 9.18 -4.06
N ASN A 57 10.02 8.07 -3.86
CA ASN A 57 10.75 7.76 -2.63
C ASN A 57 12.28 8.00 -2.72
N ILE A 58 12.82 8.30 -3.91
CA ILE A 58 14.28 8.45 -4.10
C ILE A 58 14.76 9.92 -3.91
N GLY A 59 13.83 10.89 -3.90
CA GLY A 59 14.15 12.32 -3.93
C GLY A 59 14.25 13.07 -2.60
N SER A 60 13.77 12.52 -1.48
CA SER A 60 13.75 13.24 -0.18
C SER A 60 14.74 12.64 0.81
N ARG A 61 16.04 12.77 0.50
CA ARG A 61 17.12 12.55 1.48
C ARG A 61 17.47 13.88 2.13
N ALA A 62 16.59 14.35 3.00
CA ALA A 62 16.93 15.29 4.07
C ALA A 62 16.46 14.65 5.38
N GLU A 63 17.38 14.61 6.34
CA GLU A 63 17.37 13.78 7.53
C GLU A 63 16.09 13.88 8.37
N THR A 64 15.43 12.75 8.62
CA THR A 64 14.60 12.57 9.81
C THR A 64 14.59 11.08 10.18
N PRO A 65 15.03 10.69 11.39
CA PRO A 65 14.86 9.31 11.84
C PRO A 65 13.38 9.11 12.17
N LEU A 66 12.83 7.96 11.76
CA LEU A 66 11.40 7.56 11.82
C LEU A 66 10.61 7.75 10.52
N GLN A 67 11.04 7.12 9.43
CA GLN A 67 10.09 6.71 8.39
C GLN A 67 10.30 5.24 8.07
N HIS A 68 9.44 4.40 8.65
CA HIS A 68 9.21 3.05 8.16
C HIS A 68 9.01 3.14 6.63
N PRO A 69 9.62 2.28 5.82
CA PRO A 69 9.31 2.22 4.40
C PRO A 69 7.85 1.82 4.28
N ARG A 70 6.94 2.79 4.13
CA ARG A 70 5.53 2.53 3.79
C ARG A 70 5.49 2.04 2.35
N GLY A 71 5.84 0.77 2.19
CA GLY A 71 5.83 0.04 0.91
C GLY A 71 4.44 -0.32 0.42
N SER A 72 3.41 0.46 0.75
CA SER A 72 2.08 0.33 0.16
C SER A 72 1.45 1.72 0.00
N PHE A 73 1.20 2.11 -1.25
CA PHE A 73 0.50 3.35 -1.62
C PHE A 73 -0.95 3.39 -1.13
N LEU A 74 -1.48 2.22 -0.73
CA LEU A 74 -2.77 2.09 -0.10
C LEU A 74 -2.58 1.60 1.34
N PRO A 75 -3.32 2.17 2.31
CA PRO A 75 -3.39 1.57 3.63
C PRO A 75 -3.94 0.15 3.48
N ASP A 76 -3.40 -0.81 4.25
CA ASP A 76 -3.97 -2.16 4.29
C ASP A 76 -5.48 -2.07 4.50
N PRO A 77 -6.27 -2.91 3.80
CA PRO A 77 -7.72 -2.89 3.92
C PRO A 77 -8.14 -2.93 5.40
N PRO A 78 -9.05 -2.05 5.83
CA PRO A 78 -9.39 -1.91 7.25
C PRO A 78 -9.84 -3.24 7.86
N ALA A 79 -10.56 -4.07 7.10
CA ALA A 79 -10.98 -5.39 7.54
C ALA A 79 -9.81 -6.32 7.91
N VAL A 80 -8.71 -6.30 7.16
CA VAL A 80 -7.55 -7.17 7.42
C VAL A 80 -6.78 -6.67 8.65
N LYS A 81 -6.65 -5.35 8.81
CA LYS A 81 -6.05 -4.74 10.00
C LYS A 81 -6.82 -5.08 11.26
N GLU A 82 -8.14 -4.96 11.22
CA GLU A 82 -8.97 -5.25 12.38
C GLU A 82 -9.00 -6.74 12.71
N LEU A 83 -8.93 -7.63 11.71
CA LEU A 83 -8.76 -9.06 11.94
C LEU A 83 -7.42 -9.36 12.63
N LEU A 84 -6.33 -8.79 12.12
CA LEU A 84 -5.01 -8.95 12.73
C LEU A 84 -4.98 -8.40 14.16
N ARG A 85 -5.58 -7.24 14.39
CA ARG A 85 -5.72 -6.62 15.72
C ARG A 85 -6.48 -7.54 16.67
N ALA A 86 -7.61 -8.10 16.23
CA ALA A 86 -8.42 -9.02 17.02
C ALA A 86 -7.67 -10.30 17.37
N GLU A 87 -6.92 -10.88 16.43
CA GLU A 87 -6.10 -12.07 16.65
C GLU A 87 -4.99 -11.82 17.67
N VAL A 88 -4.22 -10.74 17.50
CA VAL A 88 -3.15 -10.38 18.44
C VAL A 88 -3.72 -10.09 19.82
N LYS A 89 -4.87 -9.42 19.92
CA LYS A 89 -5.56 -9.18 21.19
C LYS A 89 -5.98 -10.50 21.87
N MET A 90 -6.52 -11.45 21.11
CA MET A 90 -6.91 -12.76 21.63
C MET A 90 -5.70 -13.55 22.16
N LEU A 91 -4.58 -13.50 21.44
CA LEU A 91 -3.33 -14.11 21.87
C LEU A 91 -2.84 -13.47 23.18
N LEU A 92 -2.80 -12.15 23.27
CA LEU A 92 -2.40 -11.44 24.49
C LEU A 92 -3.28 -11.83 25.69
N GLN A 93 -4.60 -11.89 25.51
CA GLN A 93 -5.53 -12.33 26.56
C GLN A 93 -5.23 -13.77 27.01
N THR A 94 -4.97 -14.67 26.07
CA THR A 94 -4.62 -16.07 26.38
C THR A 94 -3.31 -16.16 27.18
N LEU A 95 -2.34 -15.31 26.84
CA LEU A 95 -1.06 -15.22 27.54
C LEU A 95 -1.23 -14.67 28.96
N SER A 96 -2.00 -13.60 29.13
CA SER A 96 -2.38 -13.01 30.41
C SER A 96 -3.10 -14.00 31.33
N GLU A 97 -4.10 -14.72 30.82
CA GLU A 97 -4.82 -15.73 31.59
C GLU A 97 -3.92 -16.88 32.08
N ARG A 98 -2.90 -17.24 31.28
CA ARG A 98 -1.90 -18.23 31.69
C ARG A 98 -0.94 -17.65 32.73
N ALA A 99 -0.48 -16.43 32.52
CA ALA A 99 0.47 -15.76 33.40
C ALA A 99 -0.14 -15.45 34.77
N GLY A 100 -1.42 -15.08 34.84
CA GLY A 100 -2.15 -14.90 36.08
C GLY A 100 -2.26 -16.18 36.91
N LYS A 101 -2.33 -17.37 36.27
CA LYS A 101 -2.26 -18.67 36.97
C LYS A 101 -0.88 -18.94 37.58
N GLU A 102 0.15 -18.28 37.07
CA GLU A 102 1.54 -18.37 37.51
C GLU A 102 1.94 -17.18 38.41
N GLY A 103 1.00 -16.28 38.71
CA GLY A 103 1.19 -15.11 39.59
C GLY A 103 1.95 -13.94 38.95
N ILE A 104 2.10 -13.94 37.62
CA ILE A 104 2.73 -12.86 36.87
C ILE A 104 1.67 -11.80 36.55
N ASP A 105 2.00 -10.55 36.86
CA ASP A 105 1.18 -9.37 36.59
C ASP A 105 1.08 -9.08 35.09
N ASP A 106 -0.09 -8.59 34.63
CA ASP A 106 -0.37 -8.38 33.21
C ASP A 106 0.58 -7.35 32.60
N GLU A 107 0.88 -6.29 33.34
CA GLU A 107 1.73 -5.19 32.93
C GLU A 107 3.17 -5.68 32.81
N GLU A 108 3.65 -6.47 33.78
CA GLU A 108 4.96 -7.13 33.72
C GLU A 108 5.10 -8.06 32.51
N LEU A 109 4.02 -8.74 32.12
CA LEU A 109 3.99 -9.57 30.92
C LEU A 109 4.04 -8.72 29.65
N LEU A 110 3.27 -7.64 29.58
CA LEU A 110 3.20 -6.77 28.39
C LEU A 110 4.54 -6.06 28.13
N PHE A 111 5.31 -5.71 29.17
CA PHE A 111 6.65 -5.14 29.03
C PHE A 111 7.67 -6.07 28.34
N ARG A 112 7.39 -7.38 28.25
CA ARG A 112 8.24 -8.35 27.56
C ARG A 112 8.07 -8.29 26.03
N TYR A 113 7.02 -7.63 25.54
CA TYR A 113 6.71 -7.48 24.13
C TYR A 113 6.99 -6.07 23.65
N LYS A 114 7.04 -5.89 22.32
CA LYS A 114 7.26 -4.58 21.72
C LYS A 114 6.06 -3.66 22.00
N PRO A 115 6.26 -2.50 22.64
CA PRO A 115 5.16 -1.64 23.07
C PRO A 115 4.33 -1.15 21.88
N GLU A 116 4.95 -0.88 20.73
CA GLU A 116 4.25 -0.40 19.53
C GLU A 116 3.25 -1.44 18.99
N THR A 117 3.57 -2.72 19.15
CA THR A 117 2.69 -3.82 18.71
C THR A 117 1.54 -4.03 19.68
N VAL A 118 1.81 -3.94 20.98
CA VAL A 118 0.82 -4.06 22.04
C VAL A 118 -0.17 -2.89 21.96
N ASP A 119 0.30 -1.65 21.85
CA ASP A 119 -0.56 -0.47 21.73
C ASP A 119 -1.41 -0.46 20.46
N TYR A 120 -0.87 -0.99 19.36
CA TYR A 120 -1.61 -1.17 18.12
C TYR A 120 -2.75 -2.20 18.30
N ALA A 121 -2.45 -3.35 18.88
CA ALA A 121 -3.41 -4.42 19.11
C ALA A 121 -4.51 -4.02 20.12
N LEU A 122 -4.14 -3.29 21.18
CA LEU A 122 -5.07 -2.84 22.22
C LEU A 122 -5.83 -1.57 21.83
N GLY A 123 -5.40 -0.86 20.79
CA GLY A 123 -6.06 0.35 20.29
C GLY A 123 -5.70 1.61 21.08
N HIS A 124 -4.62 1.59 21.87
CA HIS A 124 -4.13 2.76 22.61
C HIS A 124 -3.64 3.90 21.68
N LEU A 125 -3.18 3.57 20.47
CA LEU A 125 -2.78 4.54 19.45
C LEU A 125 -3.94 5.38 18.88
N ASN A 126 -5.19 4.95 19.08
CA ASN A 126 -6.36 5.66 18.55
C ASN A 126 -6.76 6.87 19.41
N SER A 127 -6.32 6.96 20.67
CA SER A 127 -6.69 8.07 21.56
C SER A 127 -5.90 9.35 21.28
N CYS A 128 -4.65 9.23 20.82
CA CYS A 128 -3.79 10.38 20.53
C CYS A 128 -4.11 11.08 19.20
N GLN A 129 -4.85 10.45 18.28
CA GLN A 129 -5.27 11.11 17.03
C GLN A 129 -6.52 11.98 17.23
N THR A 130 -7.37 11.66 18.21
CA THR A 130 -8.61 12.41 18.45
C THR A 130 -8.38 13.66 19.31
N LEU A 131 -7.41 13.66 20.22
CA LEU A 131 -7.12 14.82 21.08
C LEU A 131 -6.47 16.01 20.37
N CYS A 132 -5.91 15.83 19.17
CA CYS A 132 -5.23 16.91 18.45
C CYS A 132 -6.16 17.77 17.57
N ILE A 133 -7.44 17.39 17.40
CA ILE A 133 -8.42 18.19 16.64
C ILE A 133 -9.18 19.16 17.57
N ASP A 134 -9.40 18.78 18.83
CA ASP A 134 -10.30 19.54 19.72
C ASP A 134 -9.61 20.70 20.46
N SER A 135 -8.28 20.87 20.33
CA SER A 135 -7.54 21.94 21.02
C SER A 135 -7.35 23.23 20.20
N ALA A 136 -7.92 23.34 18.99
CA ALA A 136 -7.69 24.48 18.09
C ALA A 136 -8.81 25.54 18.11
N ASP A 137 -9.82 25.45 18.98
CA ASP A 137 -10.92 26.42 19.00
C ASP A 137 -11.44 26.72 20.41
N SER A 138 -10.59 27.30 21.27
CA SER A 138 -11.06 28.05 22.43
C SER A 138 -10.05 29.14 22.85
N ASP A 139 -10.14 30.32 22.22
CA ASP A 139 -9.89 31.66 22.82
C ASP A 139 -9.80 32.69 21.68
N CYS A 140 -10.35 33.90 21.72
CA CYS A 140 -11.04 34.62 22.77
C CYS A 140 -11.78 35.78 22.10
N GLY A 141 -13.11 35.82 22.18
CA GLY A 141 -13.88 37.04 22.01
C GLY A 141 -14.20 37.58 23.39
N SER A 142 -13.58 38.70 23.79
CA SER A 142 -14.08 39.64 24.81
C SER A 142 -13.11 40.81 25.04
N ARG A 143 -13.35 41.95 24.41
CA ARG A 143 -13.66 43.25 25.04
C ARG A 143 -13.52 44.40 24.04
#